data_AF-A0A973C4T6-F1
#
_entry.id   AF-A0A973C4T6-F1
#
_cell.length_a   1.000
_cell.length_b   1.000
_cell.length_c   1.000
_cell.angle_alpha   90.00
_cell.angle_beta   90.00
_cell.angle_gamma   90.00
#
_symmetry.space_group_name_H-M   'P 1'
#
loop_
_entity.id
_entity.type
_entity.pdbx_description
1 polymer ?
#
loop_
_entity_poly.entity_id
_entity_poly.type
_entity_poly.pdbx_seq_one_letter_code
_entity_poly.pdbx_strand_id
1 'polypeptide(L)'
;MESYETHFTGKILERGFWLYVWRISAGQKTVWYVGRTGDSSSANAASPFGRLSQHLDLRPSAKANMLAKNLRSSGMVPEDCEYRLLTLGPLFPEQNDFEAHKPYRDIVGKLEAELAYNLSQRELSVLGSHPKRGSFDKVLFAEALKKVNVFIKNG
;
A
#
# COMPACT_ATOMS: atom_id res chain seq x y z
N MET A 1 -12.05 24.27 18.22
CA MET A 1 -11.03 23.20 18.10
C MET A 1 -11.79 21.94 17.77
N GLU A 2 -11.44 21.28 16.69
CA GLU A 2 -12.01 19.99 16.32
C GLU A 2 -11.07 18.88 16.77
N SER A 3 -11.62 17.73 17.12
CA SER A 3 -10.87 16.54 17.55
C SER A 3 -11.03 15.43 16.52
N TYR A 4 -9.92 14.81 16.15
CA TYR A 4 -9.87 13.71 15.20
C TYR A 4 -9.14 12.53 15.87
N GLU A 5 -9.71 11.34 15.81
CA GLU A 5 -9.14 10.13 16.42
C GLU A 5 -8.80 9.10 15.35
N THR A 6 -7.71 8.36 15.57
CA THR A 6 -7.34 7.18 14.78
C THR A 6 -7.08 6.00 15.70
N HIS A 7 -7.52 4.80 15.27
CA HIS A 7 -7.33 3.56 16.01
C HIS A 7 -6.60 2.54 15.15
N PHE A 8 -5.55 1.93 15.70
CA PHE A 8 -4.78 0.88 15.02
C PHE A 8 -4.17 -0.10 16.03
N THR A 9 -3.87 -1.31 15.58
CA THR A 9 -3.20 -2.32 16.40
C THR A 9 -1.68 -2.16 16.31
N GLY A 10 -0.95 -2.46 17.40
CA GLY A 10 0.52 -2.35 17.40
C GLY A 10 1.23 -3.21 16.34
N LYS A 11 0.55 -4.19 15.75
CA LYS A 11 1.11 -5.04 14.69
C LYS A 11 1.53 -4.27 13.44
N ILE A 12 0.89 -3.14 13.13
CA ILE A 12 1.30 -2.32 11.96
C ILE A 12 2.62 -1.55 12.18
N LEU A 13 3.19 -1.64 13.38
CA LEU A 13 4.53 -1.10 13.71
C LEU A 13 5.64 -2.11 13.39
N GLU A 14 5.30 -3.38 13.21
CA GLU A 14 6.26 -4.45 12.92
C GLU A 14 6.87 -4.28 11.52
N ARG A 15 8.20 -4.36 11.45
CA ARG A 15 8.98 -4.26 10.22
C ARG A 15 8.95 -5.59 9.46
N GLY A 16 9.23 -5.55 8.16
CA GLY A 16 9.17 -6.71 7.28
C GLY A 16 8.50 -6.36 5.95
N PHE A 17 8.15 -7.39 5.18
CA PHE A 17 7.49 -7.22 3.89
C PHE A 17 5.99 -7.34 4.03
N TRP A 18 5.27 -6.30 3.66
CA TRP A 18 3.83 -6.19 3.76
C TRP A 18 3.25 -5.79 2.41
N LEU A 19 2.00 -6.20 2.15
CA LEU A 19 1.14 -5.56 1.16
C LEU A 19 0.16 -4.65 1.87
N TYR A 20 -0.25 -3.58 1.22
CA TYR A 20 -1.34 -2.76 1.72
C TYR A 20 -2.20 -2.22 0.59
N VAL A 21 -3.49 -2.05 0.91
CA VAL A 21 -4.50 -1.51 0.01
C VAL A 21 -5.19 -0.35 0.70
N TRP A 22 -5.19 0.80 0.05
CA TRP A 22 -5.91 1.97 0.46
C TRP A 22 -7.19 2.08 -0.34
N ARG A 23 -8.27 2.44 0.35
CA ARG A 23 -9.44 3.09 -0.24
C ARG A 23 -9.40 4.55 0.19
N ILE A 24 -9.42 5.46 -0.78
CA ILE A 24 -9.44 6.90 -0.53
C ILE A 24 -10.70 7.48 -1.17
N SER A 25 -11.50 8.20 -0.39
CA SER A 25 -12.73 8.85 -0.85
C SER A 25 -12.71 10.34 -0.61
N ALA A 26 -13.26 11.11 -1.56
CA ALA A 26 -13.56 12.53 -1.40
C ALA A 26 -14.91 12.82 -2.09
N GLY A 27 -15.95 13.06 -1.31
CA GLY A 27 -17.33 13.12 -1.82
C GLY A 27 -17.73 11.83 -2.54
N GLN A 28 -18.17 11.94 -3.79
CA GLN A 28 -18.58 10.79 -4.62
C GLN A 28 -17.40 10.05 -5.28
N LYS A 29 -16.19 10.61 -5.23
CA LYS A 29 -15.03 10.01 -5.89
C LYS A 29 -14.34 9.04 -4.95
N THR A 30 -14.11 7.82 -5.42
CA THR A 30 -13.30 6.82 -4.72
C THR A 30 -12.16 6.36 -5.62
N VAL A 31 -10.96 6.32 -5.05
CA VAL A 31 -9.76 5.78 -5.69
C VAL A 31 -9.09 4.77 -4.77
N TRP A 32 -8.29 3.89 -5.36
CA TRP A 32 -7.59 2.82 -4.66
C TRP A 32 -6.09 2.99 -4.84
N TYR A 33 -5.31 2.58 -3.86
CA TYR A 33 -3.85 2.55 -3.98
C TYR A 33 -3.33 1.25 -3.40
N VAL A 34 -2.58 0.50 -4.19
CA VAL A 34 -1.91 -0.72 -3.73
C VAL A 34 -0.43 -0.38 -3.55
N GLY A 35 0.13 -0.80 -2.44
CA GLY A 35 1.56 -0.66 -2.21
C GLY A 35 2.10 -1.77 -1.34
N ARG A 36 3.39 -1.65 -1.05
CA ARG A 36 4.12 -2.62 -0.24
C ARG A 36 5.25 -1.99 0.56
N THR A 37 5.74 -2.73 1.54
CA THR A 37 7.04 -2.45 2.16
C THR A 37 8.13 -3.34 1.56
N GLY A 38 9.39 -3.04 1.89
CA GLY A 38 10.57 -3.68 1.30
C GLY A 38 11.04 -2.96 0.03
N ASP A 39 11.50 -1.72 0.16
CA ASP A 39 11.81 -0.86 -1.00
C ASP A 39 12.87 -1.44 -1.94
N SER A 40 12.84 -1.01 -3.20
CA SER A 40 13.86 -1.43 -4.20
C SER A 40 15.20 -0.74 -4.03
N SER A 41 15.25 0.36 -3.29
CA SER A 41 16.43 1.22 -3.09
C SER A 41 17.02 1.12 -1.68
N SER A 42 16.54 0.20 -0.84
CA SER A 42 17.02 0.00 0.53
C SER A 42 16.92 -1.47 0.93
N ALA A 43 17.84 -1.93 1.79
CA ALA A 43 17.75 -3.23 2.46
C ALA A 43 16.71 -3.26 3.60
N ASN A 44 16.14 -2.10 3.93
CA ASN A 44 15.21 -1.96 5.04
C ASN A 44 13.77 -2.19 4.57
N ALA A 45 13.10 -3.14 5.22
CA ALA A 45 11.68 -3.39 5.01
C ALA A 45 10.90 -2.69 6.13
N ALA A 46 10.53 -1.43 5.89
CA ALA A 46 9.82 -0.60 6.88
C ALA A 46 8.47 -1.21 7.32
N SER A 47 7.90 -0.70 8.40
CA SER A 47 6.54 -1.06 8.82
C SER A 47 5.47 -0.32 8.01
N PRO A 48 4.23 -0.84 7.93
CA PRO A 48 3.12 -0.14 7.30
C PRO A 48 2.87 1.25 7.90
N PHE A 49 3.01 1.40 9.24
CA PHE A 49 2.87 2.69 9.90
C PHE A 49 3.95 3.71 9.52
N GLY A 50 5.20 3.26 9.33
CA GLY A 50 6.24 4.14 8.80
C GLY A 50 5.92 4.60 7.37
N ARG A 51 5.44 3.69 6.53
CA ARG A 51 5.14 4.00 5.11
C ARG A 51 3.91 4.87 4.94
N LEU A 52 2.86 4.70 5.73
CA LEU A 52 1.67 5.55 5.66
C LEU A 52 2.02 7.02 5.96
N SER A 53 2.84 7.26 6.98
CA SER A 53 3.27 8.61 7.34
C SER A 53 4.09 9.26 6.22
N GLN A 54 5.00 8.51 5.60
CA GLN A 54 5.78 8.99 4.46
C GLN A 54 4.93 9.29 3.22
N HIS A 55 3.97 8.40 2.90
CA HIS A 55 3.11 8.54 1.73
C HIS A 55 2.21 9.78 1.77
N LEU A 56 1.83 10.21 2.97
CA LEU A 56 0.99 11.37 3.25
C LEU A 56 1.77 12.56 3.83
N ASP A 57 3.09 12.58 3.69
CA ASP A 57 3.89 13.76 4.02
C ASP A 57 3.64 14.87 2.98
N LEU A 58 2.84 15.85 3.37
CA LEU A 58 2.38 16.93 2.49
C LEU A 58 3.39 18.07 2.33
N ARG A 59 4.51 18.03 3.06
CA ARG A 59 5.55 19.06 2.98
C ARG A 59 6.09 19.17 1.54
N PRO A 60 6.38 20.38 1.04
CA PRO A 60 6.93 20.54 -0.32
C PRO A 60 8.24 19.79 -0.56
N SER A 61 9.05 19.60 0.48
CA SER A 61 10.34 18.90 0.43
C SER A 61 10.24 17.37 0.56
N ALA A 62 9.05 16.82 0.80
CA ALA A 62 8.86 15.39 1.00
C ALA A 62 9.12 14.59 -0.28
N LYS A 63 10.02 13.60 -0.19
CA LYS A 63 10.44 12.78 -1.33
C LYS A 63 9.70 11.44 -1.42
N ALA A 64 9.20 10.91 -0.30
CA ALA A 64 8.55 9.60 -0.21
C ALA A 64 7.00 9.66 -0.25
N ASN A 65 6.42 10.79 -0.67
CA ASN A 65 4.99 11.08 -0.62
C ASN A 65 4.21 10.66 -1.88
N MET A 66 4.48 9.45 -2.38
CA MET A 66 3.92 9.00 -3.66
C MET A 66 2.39 9.01 -3.69
N LEU A 67 1.73 8.66 -2.58
CA LEU A 67 0.26 8.66 -2.50
C LEU A 67 -0.29 10.09 -2.60
N ALA A 68 0.24 11.03 -1.81
CA ALA A 68 -0.17 12.44 -1.88
C ALA A 68 0.03 13.03 -3.29
N LYS A 69 1.14 12.70 -3.96
CA LYS A 69 1.37 13.09 -5.36
C LYS A 69 0.33 12.50 -6.31
N ASN A 70 0.06 11.20 -6.22
CA ASN A 70 -0.93 10.54 -7.06
C ASN A 70 -2.35 11.09 -6.84
N LEU A 71 -2.72 11.39 -5.60
CA LEU A 71 -4.01 12.02 -5.28
C LEU A 71 -4.14 13.37 -5.97
N ARG A 72 -3.14 14.25 -5.83
CA ARG A 72 -3.12 15.56 -6.49
C ARG A 72 -3.16 15.44 -8.01
N SER A 73 -2.38 14.53 -8.60
CA SER A 73 -2.39 14.25 -10.04
C SER A 73 -3.74 13.71 -10.52
N SER A 74 -4.50 13.05 -9.66
CA SER A 74 -5.87 12.63 -9.95
C SER A 74 -6.91 13.75 -9.76
N GLY A 75 -6.51 14.94 -9.33
CA GLY A 75 -7.40 16.06 -9.03
C GLY A 75 -8.09 15.97 -7.66
N MET A 76 -7.53 15.19 -6.72
CA MET A 76 -8.00 15.12 -5.33
C MET A 76 -7.08 15.92 -4.41
N VAL A 77 -7.65 16.55 -3.39
CA VAL A 77 -6.92 17.26 -2.33
C VAL A 77 -6.75 16.29 -1.16
N PRO A 78 -5.50 15.89 -0.79
CA PRO A 78 -5.28 14.91 0.28
C PRO A 78 -5.95 15.25 1.62
N GLU A 79 -6.03 16.54 1.95
CA GLU A 79 -6.62 17.06 3.17
C GLU A 79 -8.15 16.86 3.25
N ASP A 80 -8.82 16.79 2.09
CA ASP A 80 -10.28 16.60 1.98
C ASP A 80 -10.69 15.13 1.85
N CYS A 81 -9.72 14.22 1.91
CA CYS A 81 -9.93 12.80 1.70
C CYS A 81 -10.18 12.03 3.00
N GLU A 82 -11.05 11.03 2.92
CA GLU A 82 -11.17 9.97 3.90
C GLU A 82 -10.30 8.77 3.48
N TYR A 83 -9.61 8.18 4.45
CA TYR A 83 -8.67 7.10 4.22
C TYR A 83 -9.07 5.84 4.97
N ARG A 84 -9.09 4.71 4.26
CA ARG A 84 -9.14 3.39 4.87
C ARG A 84 -7.98 2.56 4.38
N LEU A 85 -7.28 1.92 5.31
CA LEU A 85 -6.09 1.14 5.04
C LEU A 85 -6.28 -0.31 5.49
N LEU A 86 -6.09 -1.24 4.56
CA LEU A 86 -5.87 -2.64 4.87
C LEU A 86 -4.37 -2.94 4.74
N THR A 87 -3.77 -3.52 5.78
CA THR A 87 -2.40 -4.04 5.75
C THR A 87 -2.43 -5.57 5.85
N LEU A 88 -1.56 -6.24 5.09
CA LEU A 88 -1.47 -7.69 4.99
C LEU A 88 -0.03 -8.12 5.24
N GLY A 89 0.22 -8.75 6.38
CA GLY A 89 1.54 -9.26 6.72
C GLY A 89 1.88 -9.31 8.21
N PRO A 90 3.18 -9.34 8.54
CA PRO A 90 4.28 -9.40 7.56
C PRO A 90 4.20 -10.72 6.77
N LEU A 91 4.32 -10.65 5.45
CA LEU A 91 4.40 -11.83 4.57
C LEU A 91 5.75 -12.53 4.73
N PHE A 92 6.79 -11.73 4.93
CA PHE A 92 8.15 -12.18 5.20
C PHE A 92 8.79 -11.26 6.25
N PRO A 93 9.68 -11.78 7.11
CA PRO A 93 10.41 -10.96 8.06
C PRO A 93 11.38 -10.00 7.35
N GLU A 94 11.81 -8.95 8.05
CA GLU A 94 12.91 -8.11 7.58
C GLU A 94 14.21 -8.92 7.46
N GLN A 95 15.06 -8.55 6.50
CA GLN A 95 16.33 -9.22 6.25
C GLN A 95 17.50 -8.38 6.72
N ASN A 96 18.62 -9.03 7.04
CA ASN A 96 19.81 -8.36 7.59
C ASN A 96 20.62 -7.60 6.53
N ASP A 97 20.51 -7.98 5.26
CA ASP A 97 21.27 -7.40 4.16
C ASP A 97 20.47 -7.32 2.86
N PHE A 98 21.01 -6.56 1.90
CA PHE A 98 20.33 -6.28 0.64
C PHE A 98 20.22 -7.51 -0.27
N GLU A 99 21.17 -8.45 -0.23
CA GLU A 99 21.12 -9.64 -1.08
C GLU A 99 20.03 -10.60 -0.60
N ALA A 100 19.89 -10.80 0.71
CA ALA A 100 18.78 -11.54 1.31
C ALA A 100 17.43 -10.83 1.13
N HIS A 101 17.42 -9.49 1.06
CA HIS A 101 16.21 -8.69 0.83
C HIS A 101 15.62 -8.84 -0.58
N LYS A 102 16.47 -8.94 -1.61
CA LYS A 102 16.05 -8.94 -3.03
C LYS A 102 15.01 -10.02 -3.38
N PRO A 103 15.17 -11.31 -3.00
CA PRO A 103 14.19 -12.34 -3.32
C PRO A 103 12.79 -12.02 -2.78
N TYR A 104 12.68 -11.61 -1.52
CA TYR A 104 11.40 -11.28 -0.91
C TYR A 104 10.79 -9.99 -1.49
N ARG A 105 11.64 -8.98 -1.77
CA ARG A 105 11.22 -7.78 -2.51
C ARG A 105 10.57 -8.16 -3.83
N ASP A 106 11.17 -9.07 -4.59
CA ASP A 106 10.69 -9.45 -5.91
C ASP A 106 9.38 -10.22 -5.83
N ILE A 107 9.25 -11.16 -4.89
CA ILE A 107 7.99 -11.87 -4.64
C ILE A 107 6.87 -10.87 -4.33
N VAL A 108 7.09 -9.98 -3.36
CA VAL A 108 6.05 -9.04 -2.90
C VAL A 108 5.76 -7.97 -3.95
N GLY A 109 6.76 -7.55 -4.73
CA GLY A 109 6.56 -6.66 -5.87
C GLY A 109 5.71 -7.27 -6.99
N LYS A 110 5.80 -8.59 -7.21
CA LYS A 110 4.92 -9.30 -8.16
C LYS A 110 3.50 -9.44 -7.61
N LEU A 111 3.34 -9.69 -6.31
CA LEU A 111 2.03 -9.71 -5.66
C LEU A 111 1.35 -8.33 -5.70
N GLU A 112 2.09 -7.25 -5.42
CA GLU A 112 1.62 -5.86 -5.55
C GLU A 112 1.09 -5.58 -6.97
N ALA A 113 1.89 -5.91 -7.98
CA ALA A 113 1.55 -5.69 -9.38
C ALA A 113 0.29 -6.47 -9.81
N GLU A 114 0.18 -7.75 -9.42
CA GLU A 114 -0.98 -8.56 -9.75
C GLU A 114 -2.23 -8.08 -9.01
N LEU A 115 -2.10 -7.65 -7.75
CA LEU A 115 -3.22 -7.14 -6.97
C LEU A 115 -3.75 -5.83 -7.54
N ALA A 116 -2.86 -4.89 -7.87
CA ALA A 116 -3.23 -3.64 -8.53
C ALA A 116 -3.94 -3.88 -9.87
N TYR A 117 -3.41 -4.80 -10.68
CA TYR A 117 -4.04 -5.20 -11.93
C TYR A 117 -5.42 -5.83 -11.70
N ASN A 118 -5.55 -6.73 -10.73
CA ASN A 118 -6.83 -7.37 -10.42
C ASN A 118 -7.90 -6.36 -10.00
N LEU A 119 -7.52 -5.33 -9.22
CA LEU A 119 -8.44 -4.25 -8.86
C LEU A 119 -8.84 -3.40 -10.06
N SER A 120 -7.90 -3.07 -10.96
CA SER A 120 -8.23 -2.27 -12.15
C SER A 120 -9.13 -3.00 -13.14
N GLN A 121 -9.02 -4.34 -13.25
CA GLN A 121 -9.94 -5.16 -14.06
C GLN A 121 -11.38 -5.18 -13.53
N ARG A 122 -11.61 -4.71 -12.30
CA ARG A 122 -12.93 -4.58 -11.69
C ARG A 122 -13.46 -3.15 -11.77
N GLU A 123 -12.92 -2.35 -12.70
CA GLU A 123 -13.31 -0.95 -12.92
C GLU A 123 -13.06 -0.04 -11.71
N LEU A 124 -12.23 -0.48 -10.76
CA LEU A 124 -11.77 0.36 -9.66
C LEU A 124 -10.68 1.30 -10.15
N SER A 125 -10.78 2.59 -9.80
CA SER A 125 -9.76 3.58 -10.14
C SER A 125 -8.53 3.38 -9.25
N VAL A 126 -7.54 2.63 -9.73
CA VAL A 126 -6.28 2.36 -9.02
C VAL A 126 -5.23 3.40 -9.39
N LEU A 127 -4.67 4.08 -8.39
CA LEU A 127 -3.63 5.09 -8.53
C LEU A 127 -2.22 4.50 -8.47
N GLY A 128 -1.30 5.18 -9.14
CA GLY A 128 0.14 4.92 -9.06
C GLY A 128 0.67 4.02 -10.17
N SER A 129 2.00 3.92 -10.20
CA SER A 129 2.73 3.05 -11.13
C SER A 129 3.16 1.78 -10.40
N HIS A 130 2.75 0.64 -10.94
CA HIS A 130 3.09 -0.66 -10.38
C HIS A 130 4.20 -1.36 -11.18
N PRO A 131 4.97 -2.28 -10.57
CA PRO A 131 5.95 -3.07 -11.28
C PRO A 131 5.32 -3.85 -12.44
N LYS A 132 6.16 -4.26 -13.41
CA LYS A 132 5.70 -5.19 -14.46
C LYS A 132 5.19 -6.48 -13.82
N ARG A 133 4.01 -6.93 -14.27
CA ARG A 133 3.46 -8.26 -13.96
C ARG A 133 4.46 -9.37 -14.34
N GLY A 134 4.26 -10.56 -13.82
CA GLY A 134 5.11 -11.72 -14.08
C GLY A 134 4.64 -12.93 -13.29
N SER A 135 5.50 -13.94 -13.14
CA SER A 135 5.20 -15.05 -12.22
C SER A 135 5.11 -14.54 -10.78
N PHE A 136 4.10 -15.01 -10.04
CA PHE A 136 3.84 -14.67 -8.65
C PHE A 136 3.37 -15.91 -7.89
N ASP A 137 3.47 -15.88 -6.56
CA ASP A 137 2.95 -16.93 -5.70
C ASP A 137 1.42 -16.92 -5.70
N LYS A 138 0.81 -17.94 -6.33
CA LYS A 138 -0.64 -18.04 -6.48
C LYS A 138 -1.37 -18.28 -5.15
N VAL A 139 -0.73 -18.96 -4.20
CA VAL A 139 -1.34 -19.28 -2.90
C VAL A 139 -1.40 -18.01 -2.06
N LEU A 140 -0.27 -17.33 -1.90
CA LEU A 140 -0.20 -16.04 -1.20
C LEU A 140 -1.11 -14.99 -1.85
N PHE A 141 -1.15 -14.95 -3.18
CA PHE A 141 -2.05 -14.05 -3.90
C PHE A 141 -3.52 -14.35 -3.60
N ALA A 142 -3.94 -15.61 -3.61
CA ALA A 142 -5.33 -15.99 -3.33
C ALA A 142 -5.74 -15.60 -1.89
N GLU A 143 -4.85 -15.79 -0.91
CA GLU A 143 -5.09 -15.38 0.47
C GLU A 143 -5.21 -13.86 0.61
N ALA A 144 -4.28 -13.11 0.02
CA ALA A 144 -4.32 -11.65 0.00
C ALA A 144 -5.60 -11.15 -0.67
N LEU A 145 -5.95 -11.71 -1.83
CA LEU A 145 -7.14 -11.33 -2.58
C LEU A 145 -8.43 -11.61 -1.80
N LYS A 146 -8.49 -12.73 -1.06
CA LYS A 146 -9.63 -13.04 -0.19
C LYS A 146 -9.85 -11.94 0.85
N LYS A 147 -8.78 -11.48 1.52
CA LYS A 147 -8.85 -10.40 2.51
C LYS A 147 -9.23 -9.06 1.87
N VAL A 148 -8.66 -8.75 0.71
CA VAL A 148 -8.98 -7.52 -0.05
C VAL A 148 -10.44 -7.52 -0.52
N ASN A 149 -10.98 -8.65 -0.96
CA ASN A 149 -12.38 -8.76 -1.36
C ASN A 149 -13.34 -8.47 -0.20
N VAL A 150 -13.01 -8.93 1.02
CA VAL A 150 -13.79 -8.59 2.22
C VAL A 150 -13.70 -7.10 2.52
N PHE A 151 -12.50 -6.51 2.42
CA PHE A 151 -12.29 -5.09 2.65
C PHE A 151 -13.06 -4.20 1.67
N ILE A 152 -13.10 -4.58 0.38
CA ILE A 152 -13.88 -3.88 -0.65
C ILE A 152 -15.37 -3.95 -0.37
N LYS A 153 -15.89 -5.12 0.05
CA LYS A 153 -17.33 -5.28 0.34
C LYS A 153 -17.79 -4.51 1.58
N ASN A 154 -16.91 -4.32 2.55
CA ASN A 154 -17.20 -3.68 3.83
C ASN A 154 -16.98 -2.15 3.79
N GLY A 155 -17.00 -1.52 2.62
CA GLY A 155 -16.78 -0.09 2.46
C GLY A 155 -17.60 0.54 1.39
#